data_AF-A0A7T1T3Q7-F1
#
_entry.id   AF-A0A7T1T3Q7-F1
#
_cell.length_a   1.000
_cell.length_b   1.000
_cell.length_c   1.000
_cell.angle_alpha   90.00
_cell.angle_beta   90.00
_cell.angle_gamma   90.00
#
_symmetry.space_group_name_H-M   'P 1'
#
loop_
_entity.id
_entity.type
_entity.pdbx_description
1 polymer ?
#
loop_
_entity_poly.entity_id
_entity_poly.type
_entity_poly.pdbx_seq_one_letter_code
_entity_poly.pdbx_strand_id
1 'polypeptide(L)'
;MTRLRRTVPFISRPSDASAEHTVLVDTAELPLGAAHDARLLPTLRRPIGLGPAERALPAEEVERLVEDQYRTCLEFIYGHPVWQRIRDGEALGAVRAYLLESRHYLAAAPFRMASGITDALRPSELIRLQAHHVVEEADHDTYFENGLAALGVPRELVRQARPSPVTVEWIHLMRTVAAYGPLAAAVCSGLLEYTAGDQKSVTGWHTMLTEQGMLPKEAVTAIFEHVETDLGLGHGNNWRDAVRAAKVVPAEELADWLNAVTLVAEMIVRWLDTFEAGLSAETVRGAASVPALEGPERTLGGEVDGLPVWPAEVYSSYAHGPRSAAPGVSRVLALAYAYSDRAADAAGAADASARTPAAVAGELVENTARGWDGRNDEVGLEKLVEGWMTAIDGHELWQRLTEEPSLPLVQGWMVENYHYVAGIWQHTGAAVASCPDTLIRGELVKHLIEEFNHGKMFLRGIKRARGDRDHGLTPDRMRPLPTTVTFVGTLRELAQRDWQAYCLALAFLQLTLSAAGNTVHSRHEGFYQALFGKLPEAEPLVSAMRRHDEEDTRLGHGDDTRELLRLLAARHEVTRDSVAAAALVPQLAWSFLDGVLQHYRHGEAAVLQRVGWHVDG
;
A
#
# COMPACT_ATOMS: atom_id res chain seq x y z
N MET A 1 -18.28 11.83 32.56
CA MET A 1 -17.71 11.85 31.20
C MET A 1 -16.23 11.60 31.32
N THR A 2 -15.79 10.41 30.93
CA THR A 2 -14.36 10.06 30.80
C THR A 2 -13.74 11.05 29.83
N ARG A 3 -12.64 11.70 30.20
CA ARG A 3 -11.95 12.66 29.33
C ARG A 3 -11.28 11.85 28.21
N LEU A 4 -11.85 11.89 27.00
CA LEU A 4 -11.28 11.22 25.83
C LEU A 4 -9.80 11.61 25.67
N ARG A 5 -8.94 10.61 25.46
CA ARG A 5 -7.54 10.89 25.12
C ARG A 5 -7.47 11.54 23.73
N ARG A 6 -6.39 12.29 23.51
CA ARG A 6 -6.07 12.92 22.23
C ARG A 6 -5.56 11.85 21.27
N THR A 7 -6.45 11.16 20.58
CA THR A 7 -6.11 10.06 19.65
C THR A 7 -6.84 10.24 18.33
N VAL A 8 -6.27 9.72 17.26
CA VAL A 8 -6.86 9.75 15.92
C VAL A 8 -8.10 8.86 15.86
N PRO A 9 -9.14 9.25 15.10
CA PRO A 9 -10.29 8.39 14.87
C PRO A 9 -9.94 7.26 13.89
N PHE A 10 -10.59 6.09 14.05
CA PHE A 10 -10.58 4.98 13.10
C PHE A 10 -12.01 4.58 12.70
N ILE A 11 -12.23 4.11 11.48
CA ILE A 11 -13.45 3.38 11.12
C ILE A 11 -13.22 1.90 11.43
N SER A 12 -13.93 1.37 12.41
CA SER A 12 -13.88 -0.04 12.78
C SER A 12 -15.11 -0.79 12.29
N ARG A 13 -14.98 -2.11 12.13
CA ARG A 13 -16.15 -2.99 12.14
C ARG A 13 -16.59 -3.16 13.61
N PRO A 14 -17.90 -3.16 13.91
CA PRO A 14 -18.37 -3.30 15.28
C PRO A 14 -18.00 -4.67 15.84
N SER A 15 -17.81 -4.71 17.16
CA SER A 15 -17.58 -5.94 17.93
C SER A 15 -18.80 -6.88 17.94
N ASP A 16 -20.00 -6.35 17.64
CA ASP A 16 -21.24 -7.11 17.43
C ASP A 16 -21.53 -7.27 15.93
N ALA A 17 -21.60 -8.52 15.45
CA ALA A 17 -21.79 -8.89 14.04
C ALA A 17 -23.10 -8.38 13.40
N SER A 18 -23.97 -7.72 14.16
CA SER A 18 -25.27 -7.20 13.73
C SER A 18 -25.34 -5.69 13.45
N ALA A 19 -24.24 -4.93 13.61
CA ALA A 19 -24.25 -3.46 13.48
C ALA A 19 -23.52 -2.92 12.23
N GLU A 20 -23.86 -1.69 11.83
CA GLU A 20 -23.11 -0.89 10.84
C GLU A 20 -21.69 -0.57 11.36
N HIS A 21 -20.73 -0.18 10.50
CA HIS A 21 -19.38 0.23 10.93
C HIS A 21 -19.46 1.30 12.05
N THR A 22 -18.41 1.38 12.88
CA THR A 22 -18.32 2.33 13.99
C THR A 22 -17.12 3.26 13.80
N VAL A 23 -17.18 4.43 14.43
CA VAL A 23 -16.01 5.31 14.59
C VAL A 23 -15.41 5.05 15.97
N LEU A 24 -14.20 4.53 15.99
CA LEU A 24 -13.41 4.36 17.20
C LEU A 24 -12.65 5.65 17.50
N VAL A 25 -12.83 6.19 18.71
CA VAL A 25 -12.09 7.35 19.22
C VAL A 25 -11.55 6.97 20.59
N ASP A 26 -10.23 6.91 20.75
CA ASP A 26 -9.58 6.30 21.92
C ASP A 26 -10.02 4.83 22.08
N THR A 27 -10.82 4.51 23.09
CA THR A 27 -11.42 3.18 23.31
C THR A 27 -12.95 3.19 23.20
N ALA A 28 -13.53 4.30 22.74
CA ALA A 28 -14.98 4.46 22.62
C ALA A 28 -15.44 4.17 21.19
N GLU A 29 -16.38 3.25 21.02
CA GLU A 29 -17.08 3.01 19.76
C GLU A 29 -18.29 3.96 19.65
N LEU A 30 -18.36 4.70 18.55
CA LEU A 30 -19.49 5.54 18.19
C LEU A 30 -20.18 4.95 16.94
N PRO A 31 -21.52 4.84 16.89
CA PRO A 31 -22.20 4.47 15.65
C PRO A 31 -21.83 5.42 14.51
N LEU A 32 -21.69 4.92 13.27
CA LEU A 32 -21.43 5.76 12.09
C LEU A 32 -22.38 6.97 12.00
N GLY A 33 -23.67 6.77 12.30
CA GLY A 33 -24.66 7.86 12.36
C GLY A 33 -24.32 8.99 13.34
N ALA A 34 -23.62 8.67 14.45
CA ALA A 34 -23.18 9.66 15.44
C ALA A 34 -22.01 10.54 14.93
N ALA A 35 -21.31 10.12 13.87
CA ALA A 35 -20.36 10.97 13.16
C ALA A 35 -21.04 12.16 12.44
N HIS A 36 -22.37 12.14 12.31
CA HIS A 36 -23.17 13.25 11.82
C HIS A 36 -23.78 14.12 12.94
N ASP A 37 -23.49 13.82 14.22
CA ASP A 37 -23.96 14.64 15.34
C ASP A 37 -23.22 15.99 15.32
N ALA A 38 -23.96 17.05 15.01
CA ALA A 38 -23.46 18.43 14.95
C ALA A 38 -22.76 18.91 16.24
N ARG A 39 -22.97 18.24 17.38
CA ARG A 39 -22.31 18.54 18.66
C ARG A 39 -20.96 17.86 18.81
N LEU A 40 -20.81 16.64 18.30
CA LEU A 40 -19.58 15.85 18.38
C LEU A 40 -18.62 16.18 17.24
N LEU A 41 -19.17 16.46 16.06
CA LEU A 41 -18.42 16.67 14.83
C LEU A 41 -17.33 17.75 14.93
N PRO A 42 -17.56 18.94 15.55
CA PRO A 42 -16.50 19.93 15.73
C PRO A 42 -15.35 19.46 16.62
N THR A 43 -15.63 18.58 17.59
CA THR A 43 -14.62 18.02 18.50
C THR A 43 -13.80 16.96 17.78
N LEU A 44 -14.45 16.06 17.05
CA LEU A 44 -13.80 14.99 16.29
C LEU A 44 -12.96 15.51 15.12
N ARG A 45 -13.34 16.65 14.54
CA ARG A 45 -12.59 17.31 13.45
C ARG A 45 -11.39 18.12 13.92
N ARG A 46 -11.17 18.28 15.23
CA ARG A 46 -10.09 19.13 15.75
C ARG A 46 -8.74 18.42 15.58
N PRO A 47 -7.79 19.01 14.84
CA PRO A 47 -6.38 18.60 14.82
C PRO A 47 -5.83 18.29 16.21
N ILE A 48 -5.06 17.21 16.33
CA ILE A 48 -4.41 16.85 17.60
C ILE A 48 -3.08 17.60 17.72
N GLY A 49 -3.13 18.77 18.35
CA GLY A 49 -1.98 19.67 18.49
C GLY A 49 -0.93 19.21 19.52
N LEU A 50 0.35 19.17 19.13
CA LEU A 50 1.50 18.96 20.03
C LEU A 50 2.08 20.26 20.62
N GLY A 51 1.48 21.41 20.28
CA GLY A 51 2.01 22.75 20.58
C GLY A 51 2.78 23.33 19.39
N PRO A 52 3.60 24.38 19.59
CA PRO A 52 4.37 25.03 18.53
C PRO A 52 5.34 24.06 17.85
N ALA A 53 5.58 24.25 16.54
CA ALA A 53 6.43 23.37 15.73
C ALA A 53 7.86 23.23 16.30
N GLU A 54 8.44 24.33 16.76
CA GLU A 54 9.79 24.42 17.34
C GLU A 54 9.93 23.81 18.74
N ARG A 55 8.85 23.32 19.35
CA ARG A 55 8.91 22.66 20.66
C ARG A 55 9.66 21.35 20.54
N ALA A 56 10.68 21.15 21.38
CA ALA A 56 11.34 19.85 21.55
C ALA A 56 10.80 19.13 22.80
N LEU A 57 10.34 17.89 22.62
CA LEU A 57 9.78 17.07 23.69
C LEU A 57 10.86 16.10 24.24
N PRO A 58 10.98 15.93 25.57
CA PRO A 58 11.88 14.95 26.16
C PRO A 58 11.40 13.52 25.91
N ALA A 59 12.34 12.57 25.86
CA ALA A 59 12.06 11.14 25.62
C ALA A 59 10.90 10.57 26.46
N GLU A 60 10.81 10.89 27.75
CA GLU A 60 9.71 10.43 28.62
C GLU A 60 8.32 10.90 28.17
N GLU A 61 8.22 12.10 27.61
CA GLU A 61 6.96 12.62 27.07
C GLU A 61 6.63 11.95 25.74
N VAL A 62 7.63 11.74 24.90
CA VAL A 62 7.52 11.02 23.62
C VAL A 62 7.07 9.57 23.84
N GLU A 63 7.71 8.85 24.76
CA GLU A 63 7.37 7.46 25.10
C GLU A 63 5.88 7.32 25.47
N ARG A 64 5.35 8.24 26.28
CA ARG A 64 3.92 8.23 26.66
C ARG A 64 2.99 8.49 25.48
N LEU A 65 3.34 9.43 24.60
CA LEU A 65 2.52 9.76 23.42
C LEU A 65 2.50 8.60 22.42
N VAL A 66 3.66 7.97 22.18
CA VAL A 66 3.77 6.79 21.32
C VAL A 66 3.00 5.61 21.92
N GLU A 67 3.12 5.35 23.21
CA GLU A 67 2.39 4.25 23.86
C GLU A 67 0.87 4.45 23.83
N ASP A 68 0.40 5.69 24.01
CA ASP A 68 -1.02 6.01 23.87
C ASP A 68 -1.51 5.81 22.44
N GLN A 69 -0.72 6.21 21.44
CA GLN A 69 -1.03 5.96 20.03
C GLN A 69 -1.02 4.46 19.69
N TYR A 70 -0.04 3.69 20.19
CA TYR A 70 -0.01 2.24 20.02
C TYR A 70 -1.25 1.58 20.58
N ARG A 71 -1.69 1.97 21.79
CA ARG A 71 -2.90 1.40 22.39
C ARG A 71 -4.11 1.57 21.47
N THR A 72 -4.34 2.79 20.97
CA THR A 72 -5.47 3.04 20.05
C THR A 72 -5.31 2.27 18.73
N CYS A 73 -4.12 2.22 18.15
CA CYS A 73 -3.84 1.46 16.94
C CYS A 73 -4.09 -0.05 17.13
N LEU A 74 -3.63 -0.63 18.24
CA LEU A 74 -3.75 -2.06 18.50
C LEU A 74 -5.20 -2.46 18.82
N GLU A 75 -5.97 -1.61 19.51
CA GLU A 75 -7.42 -1.81 19.67
C GLU A 75 -8.12 -1.84 18.30
N PHE A 76 -7.73 -0.95 17.38
CA PHE A 76 -8.26 -0.96 16.02
C PHE A 76 -7.87 -2.24 15.24
N ILE A 77 -6.60 -2.65 15.31
CA ILE A 77 -6.08 -3.85 14.62
C ILE A 77 -6.72 -5.14 15.16
N TYR A 78 -6.74 -5.32 16.48
CA TYR A 78 -7.26 -6.54 17.11
C TYR A 78 -8.78 -6.55 17.26
N GLY A 79 -9.43 -5.39 17.10
CA GLY A 79 -10.87 -5.29 16.89
C GLY A 79 -11.35 -5.87 15.55
N HIS A 80 -10.44 -6.19 14.62
CA HIS A 80 -10.83 -6.75 13.33
C HIS A 80 -11.56 -8.11 13.48
N PRO A 81 -12.72 -8.33 12.83
CA PRO A 81 -13.54 -9.53 13.01
C PRO A 81 -12.85 -10.86 12.70
N VAL A 82 -11.84 -10.85 11.83
CA VAL A 82 -11.07 -12.06 11.47
C VAL A 82 -10.51 -12.76 12.70
N TRP A 83 -10.06 -12.00 13.72
CA TRP A 83 -9.46 -12.56 14.93
C TRP A 83 -10.47 -13.35 15.75
N GLN A 84 -11.72 -12.89 15.80
CA GLN A 84 -12.79 -13.61 16.48
C GLN A 84 -13.15 -14.88 15.72
N ARG A 85 -13.28 -14.80 14.39
CA ARG A 85 -13.59 -15.98 13.55
C ARG A 85 -12.49 -17.04 13.59
N ILE A 86 -11.22 -16.65 13.70
CA ILE A 86 -10.12 -17.61 13.92
C ILE A 86 -10.28 -18.28 15.30
N ARG A 87 -10.55 -17.50 16.36
CA ARG A 87 -10.81 -18.03 17.71
C ARG A 87 -11.98 -19.01 17.77
N ASP A 88 -13.01 -18.75 16.98
CA ASP A 88 -14.23 -19.57 16.92
C ASP A 88 -14.09 -20.83 16.06
N GLY A 89 -12.94 -21.06 15.43
CA GLY A 89 -12.76 -22.25 14.60
C GLY A 89 -13.27 -22.09 13.15
N GLU A 90 -13.58 -20.87 12.69
CA GLU A 90 -14.33 -20.64 11.45
C GLU A 90 -13.51 -20.08 10.28
N ALA A 91 -12.26 -19.66 10.51
CA ALA A 91 -11.46 -18.90 9.54
C ALA A 91 -10.11 -19.55 9.16
N LEU A 92 -10.11 -20.87 8.91
CA LEU A 92 -8.90 -21.60 8.48
C LEU A 92 -8.24 -21.02 7.21
N GLY A 93 -9.06 -20.53 6.27
CA GLY A 93 -8.56 -19.83 5.07
C GLY A 93 -7.72 -18.61 5.44
N ALA A 94 -8.22 -17.79 6.36
CA ALA A 94 -7.52 -16.59 6.81
C ALA A 94 -6.19 -16.91 7.51
N VAL A 95 -6.14 -17.99 8.31
CA VAL A 95 -4.88 -18.44 8.94
C VAL A 95 -3.86 -18.83 7.87
N ARG A 96 -4.26 -19.54 6.81
CA ARG A 96 -3.35 -19.90 5.70
C ARG A 96 -2.87 -18.67 4.92
N ALA A 97 -3.75 -17.72 4.65
CA ALA A 97 -3.38 -16.45 4.02
C ALA A 97 -2.38 -15.68 4.91
N TYR A 98 -2.65 -15.58 6.21
CA TYR A 98 -1.75 -14.97 7.18
C TYR A 98 -0.36 -15.60 7.17
N LEU A 99 -0.24 -16.92 7.12
CA LEU A 99 1.06 -17.60 7.07
C LEU A 99 1.84 -17.25 5.79
N LEU A 100 1.20 -17.32 4.62
CA LEU A 100 1.85 -17.02 3.34
C LEU A 100 2.27 -15.56 3.25
N GLU A 101 1.37 -14.64 3.57
CA GLU A 101 1.65 -13.22 3.43
C GLU A 101 2.62 -12.71 4.50
N SER A 102 2.58 -13.26 5.73
CA SER A 102 3.60 -12.95 6.76
C SER A 102 4.98 -13.42 6.33
N ARG A 103 5.09 -14.60 5.69
CA ARG A 103 6.35 -15.06 5.09
C ARG A 103 6.88 -14.04 4.10
N HIS A 104 6.04 -13.52 3.21
CA HIS A 104 6.46 -12.52 2.22
C HIS A 104 6.90 -11.21 2.88
N TYR A 105 6.18 -10.75 3.89
CA TYR A 105 6.53 -9.54 4.64
C TYR A 105 7.87 -9.66 5.39
N LEU A 106 8.12 -10.80 6.05
CA LEU A 106 9.37 -11.07 6.75
C LEU A 106 10.54 -11.24 5.79
N ALA A 107 10.33 -11.88 4.63
CA ALA A 107 11.38 -12.04 3.63
C ALA A 107 11.82 -10.69 3.02
N ALA A 108 10.96 -9.69 3.10
CA ALA A 108 11.24 -8.32 2.71
C ALA A 108 11.79 -7.44 3.86
N ALA A 109 12.08 -8.00 5.04
CA ALA A 109 12.60 -7.24 6.18
C ALA A 109 13.87 -6.43 5.85
N PRO A 110 14.92 -7.00 5.20
CA PRO A 110 16.09 -6.22 4.80
C PRO A 110 15.74 -5.06 3.87
N PHE A 111 14.86 -5.30 2.90
CA PHE A 111 14.42 -4.28 1.96
C PHE A 111 13.63 -3.18 2.67
N ARG A 112 12.60 -3.50 3.46
CA ARG A 112 11.73 -2.48 4.07
C ARG A 112 12.41 -1.70 5.19
N MET A 113 13.33 -2.30 5.94
CA MET A 113 13.95 -1.66 7.10
C MET A 113 15.20 -0.85 6.75
N ALA A 114 15.92 -1.20 5.68
CA ALA A 114 17.17 -0.54 5.32
C ALA A 114 17.03 0.97 5.06
N SER A 115 15.88 1.46 4.57
CA SER A 115 15.68 2.91 4.37
C SER A 115 15.77 3.72 5.68
N GLY A 116 15.56 3.09 6.83
CA GLY A 116 15.71 3.73 8.15
C GLY A 116 17.16 4.03 8.55
N ILE A 117 18.14 3.42 7.87
CA ILE A 117 19.57 3.58 8.18
C ILE A 117 20.36 4.33 7.09
N THR A 118 19.82 4.48 5.87
CA THR A 118 20.56 4.94 4.68
C THR A 118 20.94 6.42 4.69
N ASP A 119 20.16 7.29 5.34
CA ASP A 119 20.40 8.75 5.34
C ASP A 119 21.28 9.24 6.51
N ALA A 120 21.90 8.32 7.25
CA ALA A 120 22.78 8.66 8.35
C ALA A 120 24.14 9.19 7.88
N LEU A 121 24.28 10.50 7.78
CA LEU A 121 25.56 11.17 7.53
C LEU A 121 26.63 10.84 8.60
N ARG A 122 26.23 10.41 9.80
CA ARG A 122 27.13 10.04 10.90
C ARG A 122 26.61 8.82 11.67
N PRO A 123 27.49 7.87 12.04
CA PRO A 123 27.14 6.80 12.96
C PRO A 123 26.63 7.37 14.29
N SER A 124 25.45 6.94 14.70
CA SER A 124 24.86 7.23 16.01
C SER A 124 24.45 5.94 16.71
N GLU A 125 24.19 6.01 18.02
CA GLU A 125 23.64 4.87 18.77
C GLU A 125 22.33 4.37 18.15
N LEU A 126 21.45 5.29 17.79
CA LEU A 126 20.20 5.00 17.09
C LEU A 126 20.41 4.25 15.76
N ILE A 127 21.36 4.69 14.93
CA ILE A 127 21.66 4.02 13.66
C ILE A 127 22.24 2.62 13.87
N ARG A 128 23.07 2.46 14.91
CA ARG A 128 23.61 1.14 15.26
C ARG A 128 22.49 0.19 15.71
N LEU A 129 21.58 0.65 16.56
CA LEU A 129 20.41 -0.13 16.99
C LEU A 129 19.59 -0.60 15.78
N GLN A 130 19.25 0.32 14.87
CA GLN A 130 18.47 -0.02 13.68
C GLN A 130 19.24 -0.95 12.72
N ALA A 131 20.54 -0.77 12.54
CA ALA A 131 21.35 -1.65 11.70
C ALA A 131 21.46 -3.07 12.28
N HIS A 132 21.55 -3.23 13.60
CA HIS A 132 21.50 -4.55 14.23
C HIS A 132 20.14 -5.21 13.99
N HIS A 133 19.05 -4.46 14.19
CA HIS A 133 17.71 -4.98 13.98
C HIS A 133 17.48 -5.45 12.53
N VAL A 134 17.96 -4.73 11.53
CA VAL A 134 17.91 -5.18 10.11
C VAL A 134 18.60 -6.53 9.90
N VAL A 135 19.74 -6.76 10.56
CA VAL A 135 20.51 -8.00 10.43
C VAL A 135 19.82 -9.15 11.16
N GLU A 136 19.25 -8.89 12.33
CA GLU A 136 18.50 -9.87 13.12
C GLU A 136 17.29 -10.40 12.33
N GLU A 137 16.57 -9.53 11.63
CA GLU A 137 15.35 -9.90 10.90
C GLU A 137 15.60 -10.59 9.55
N ALA A 138 16.85 -10.73 9.11
CA ALA A 138 17.18 -11.04 7.72
C ALA A 138 16.75 -12.45 7.25
N ASP A 139 16.55 -13.39 8.16
CA ASP A 139 16.16 -14.78 7.90
C ASP A 139 14.89 -15.23 8.64
N HIS A 140 14.17 -14.28 9.26
CA HIS A 140 12.94 -14.53 10.02
C HIS A 140 11.81 -15.13 9.17
N ASP A 141 11.85 -15.02 7.85
CA ASP A 141 10.88 -15.67 6.96
C ASP A 141 10.95 -17.21 7.03
N THR A 142 12.12 -17.76 7.38
CA THR A 142 12.36 -19.20 7.52
C THR A 142 11.38 -19.87 8.50
N TYR A 143 10.98 -19.19 9.58
CA TYR A 143 10.01 -19.71 10.55
C TYR A 143 8.65 -19.99 9.89
N PHE A 144 8.20 -19.07 9.03
CA PHE A 144 6.94 -19.22 8.29
C PHE A 144 7.06 -20.17 7.11
N GLU A 145 8.23 -20.25 6.45
CA GLU A 145 8.50 -21.30 5.46
C GLU A 145 8.40 -22.69 6.09
N ASN A 146 8.95 -22.88 7.29
CA ASN A 146 8.86 -24.12 8.04
C ASN A 146 7.41 -24.44 8.43
N GLY A 147 6.64 -23.43 8.86
CA GLY A 147 5.21 -23.58 9.13
C GLY A 147 4.41 -24.02 7.90
N LEU A 148 4.64 -23.39 6.75
CA LEU A 148 3.99 -23.75 5.47
C LEU A 148 4.43 -25.14 4.97
N ALA A 149 5.70 -25.51 5.17
CA ALA A 149 6.20 -26.85 4.85
C ALA A 149 5.52 -27.93 5.70
N ALA A 150 5.24 -27.65 6.98
CA ALA A 150 4.47 -28.55 7.84
C ALA A 150 3.00 -28.70 7.40
N LEU A 151 2.48 -27.76 6.58
CA LEU A 151 1.18 -27.88 5.90
C LEU A 151 1.26 -28.62 4.56
N GLY A 152 2.45 -29.11 4.17
CA GLY A 152 2.68 -29.84 2.92
C GLY A 152 2.96 -28.96 1.72
N VAL A 153 3.31 -27.68 1.91
CA VAL A 153 3.71 -26.78 0.81
C VAL A 153 5.24 -26.79 0.66
N PRO A 154 5.80 -27.24 -0.47
CA PRO A 154 7.25 -27.19 -0.71
C PRO A 154 7.82 -25.78 -0.53
N ARG A 155 8.96 -25.65 0.16
CA ARG A 155 9.58 -24.33 0.45
C ARG A 155 9.93 -23.58 -0.83
N GLU A 156 10.36 -24.30 -1.86
CA GLU A 156 10.67 -23.77 -3.18
C GLU A 156 9.43 -23.09 -3.79
N LEU A 157 8.24 -23.68 -3.64
CA LEU A 157 6.99 -23.09 -4.11
C LEU A 157 6.55 -21.90 -3.25
N VAL A 158 6.82 -21.90 -1.94
CA VAL A 158 6.59 -20.74 -1.08
C VAL A 158 7.43 -19.55 -1.56
N ARG A 159 8.72 -19.78 -1.83
CA ARG A 159 9.66 -18.75 -2.32
C ARG A 159 9.30 -18.22 -3.70
N GLN A 160 8.72 -19.06 -4.55
CA GLN A 160 8.32 -18.69 -5.90
C GLN A 160 6.98 -17.94 -5.96
N ALA A 161 6.15 -18.03 -4.92
CA ALA A 161 4.86 -17.37 -4.89
C ALA A 161 5.02 -15.84 -4.88
N ARG A 162 4.28 -15.15 -5.76
CA ARG A 162 4.16 -13.69 -5.74
C ARG A 162 3.34 -13.25 -4.51
N PRO A 163 3.80 -12.26 -3.73
CA PRO A 163 3.01 -11.69 -2.64
C PRO A 163 1.70 -11.09 -3.15
N SER A 164 0.66 -11.06 -2.29
CA SER A 164 -0.58 -10.36 -2.64
C SER A 164 -0.31 -8.88 -2.99
N PRO A 165 -1.14 -8.24 -3.83
CA PRO A 165 -0.96 -6.82 -4.16
C PRO A 165 -0.90 -5.92 -2.91
N VAL A 166 -1.70 -6.25 -1.89
CA VAL A 166 -1.76 -5.52 -0.61
C VAL A 166 -0.55 -5.83 0.28
N THR A 167 0.05 -7.02 0.20
CA THR A 167 1.31 -7.32 0.90
C THR A 167 2.47 -6.56 0.29
N VAL A 168 2.52 -6.40 -1.03
CA VAL A 168 3.51 -5.54 -1.70
C VAL A 168 3.31 -4.09 -1.27
N GLU A 169 2.06 -3.62 -1.24
CA GLU A 169 1.69 -2.29 -0.73
C GLU A 169 2.19 -2.08 0.71
N TRP A 170 1.96 -3.05 1.59
CA TRP A 170 2.42 -3.07 2.98
C TRP A 170 3.95 -2.99 3.11
N ILE A 171 4.68 -3.77 2.31
CA ILE A 171 6.16 -3.75 2.26
C ILE A 171 6.67 -2.36 1.89
N HIS A 172 6.09 -1.75 0.84
CA HIS A 172 6.51 -0.44 0.35
C HIS A 172 6.07 0.71 1.25
N LEU A 173 4.94 0.60 1.96
CA LEU A 173 4.57 1.55 3.02
C LEU A 173 5.65 1.56 4.10
N MET A 174 5.99 0.38 4.63
CA MET A 174 6.96 0.25 5.71
C MET A 174 8.33 0.82 5.32
N ARG A 175 8.72 0.61 4.06
CA ARG A 175 9.93 1.20 3.49
C ARG A 175 9.86 2.73 3.41
N THR A 176 8.74 3.26 2.94
CA THR A 176 8.49 4.71 2.84
C THR A 176 8.54 5.39 4.21
N VAL A 177 7.86 4.83 5.22
CA VAL A 177 7.86 5.43 6.57
C VAL A 177 9.23 5.28 7.24
N ALA A 178 9.98 4.20 6.95
CA ALA A 178 11.36 4.07 7.41
C ALA A 178 12.26 5.16 6.79
N ALA A 179 12.02 5.55 5.54
CA ALA A 179 12.75 6.63 4.87
C ALA A 179 12.50 8.03 5.46
N TYR A 180 11.53 8.20 6.37
CA TYR A 180 11.38 9.45 7.14
C TYR A 180 12.50 9.63 8.17
N GLY A 181 13.17 8.55 8.54
CA GLY A 181 14.35 8.59 9.41
C GLY A 181 14.37 7.42 10.40
N PRO A 182 15.50 7.24 11.10
CA PRO A 182 15.71 6.08 11.96
C PRO A 182 14.75 6.00 13.15
N LEU A 183 14.29 7.15 13.68
CA LEU A 183 13.34 7.15 14.78
C LEU A 183 11.91 6.86 14.29
N ALA A 184 11.54 7.34 13.09
CA ALA A 184 10.29 6.96 12.44
C ALA A 184 10.24 5.45 12.18
N ALA A 185 11.34 4.87 11.66
CA ALA A 185 11.50 3.43 11.46
C ALA A 185 11.29 2.65 12.76
N ALA A 186 11.99 3.05 13.83
CA ALA A 186 11.90 2.40 15.13
C ALA A 186 10.48 2.47 15.73
N VAL A 187 9.83 3.63 15.66
CA VAL A 187 8.47 3.83 16.19
C VAL A 187 7.41 3.13 15.33
N CYS A 188 7.59 3.00 14.01
CA CYS A 188 6.65 2.24 13.18
C CYS A 188 6.82 0.72 13.37
N SER A 189 8.05 0.21 13.42
CA SER A 189 8.32 -1.22 13.71
C SER A 189 7.86 -1.60 15.12
N GLY A 190 8.07 -0.69 16.08
CA GLY A 190 7.67 -0.90 17.47
C GLY A 190 6.18 -1.17 17.66
N LEU A 191 5.28 -0.67 16.78
CA LEU A 191 3.85 -1.02 16.82
C LEU A 191 3.63 -2.53 16.62
N LEU A 192 4.37 -3.14 15.68
CA LEU A 192 4.25 -4.56 15.33
C LEU A 192 4.84 -5.46 16.43
N GLU A 193 5.93 -5.01 17.03
CA GLU A 193 6.66 -5.75 18.07
C GLU A 193 6.08 -5.54 19.47
N TYR A 194 5.23 -4.52 19.65
CA TYR A 194 4.70 -4.15 20.97
C TYR A 194 3.99 -5.32 21.67
N THR A 195 3.21 -6.11 20.92
CA THR A 195 2.47 -7.24 21.46
C THR A 195 3.33 -8.46 21.76
N ALA A 196 4.54 -8.56 21.21
CA ALA A 196 5.47 -9.63 21.58
C ALA A 196 5.76 -9.60 23.09
N GLY A 197 5.68 -8.43 23.73
CA GLY A 197 5.82 -8.27 25.18
C GLY A 197 4.71 -8.93 26.02
N ASP A 198 3.55 -9.28 25.45
CA ASP A 198 2.49 -10.03 26.15
C ASP A 198 2.60 -11.53 25.88
N GLN A 199 3.65 -12.13 26.45
CA GLN A 199 3.97 -13.55 26.28
C GLN A 199 2.78 -14.47 26.58
N LYS A 200 1.91 -14.10 27.54
CA LYS A 200 0.75 -14.91 27.90
C LYS A 200 -0.29 -14.93 26.78
N SER A 201 -0.63 -13.77 26.24
CA SER A 201 -1.60 -13.67 25.14
C SER A 201 -1.06 -14.34 23.88
N VAL A 202 0.23 -14.14 23.55
CA VAL A 202 0.85 -14.75 22.36
C VAL A 202 0.94 -16.28 22.47
N THR A 203 1.34 -16.81 23.63
CA THR A 203 1.36 -18.27 23.87
C THR A 203 -0.06 -18.85 23.82
N GLY A 204 -1.04 -18.14 24.40
CA GLY A 204 -2.45 -18.53 24.37
C GLY A 204 -3.00 -18.60 22.95
N TRP A 205 -2.67 -17.63 22.10
CA TRP A 205 -3.04 -17.61 20.69
C TRP A 205 -2.53 -18.84 19.93
N HIS A 206 -1.23 -19.15 20.04
CA HIS A 206 -0.63 -20.29 19.35
C HIS A 206 -1.17 -21.64 19.84
N THR A 207 -1.38 -21.76 21.17
CA THR A 207 -2.02 -22.94 21.76
C THR A 207 -3.42 -23.15 21.20
N MET A 208 -4.22 -22.08 21.13
CA MET A 208 -5.58 -22.10 20.59
C MET A 208 -5.61 -22.56 19.12
N LEU A 209 -4.66 -22.14 18.28
CA LEU A 209 -4.60 -22.60 16.87
C LEU A 209 -4.48 -24.13 16.76
N THR A 210 -3.76 -24.77 17.69
CA THR A 210 -3.65 -26.24 17.72
C THR A 210 -4.93 -26.87 18.29
N GLU A 211 -5.44 -26.35 19.40
CA GLU A 211 -6.62 -26.90 20.10
C GLU A 211 -7.90 -26.83 19.25
N GLN A 212 -8.05 -25.76 18.45
CA GLN A 212 -9.17 -25.60 17.51
C GLN A 212 -8.97 -26.34 16.18
N GLY A 213 -7.86 -27.06 16.01
CA GLY A 213 -7.54 -27.78 14.78
C GLY A 213 -7.28 -26.86 13.57
N MET A 214 -6.93 -25.59 13.81
CA MET A 214 -6.59 -24.64 12.75
C MET A 214 -5.27 -24.98 12.09
N LEU A 215 -4.27 -25.35 12.89
CA LEU A 215 -2.95 -25.74 12.41
C LEU A 215 -2.47 -27.01 13.14
N PRO A 216 -1.69 -27.88 12.46
CA PRO A 216 -1.00 -28.95 13.13
C PRO A 216 0.06 -28.38 14.08
N LYS A 217 0.37 -29.12 15.14
CA LYS A 217 1.30 -28.69 16.19
C LYS A 217 2.67 -28.34 15.61
N GLU A 218 3.12 -29.09 14.62
CA GLU A 218 4.41 -28.89 13.94
C GLU A 218 4.48 -27.52 13.26
N ALA A 219 3.40 -27.10 12.59
CA ALA A 219 3.32 -25.78 11.96
C ALA A 219 3.31 -24.66 13.01
N VAL A 220 2.56 -24.84 14.10
CA VAL A 220 2.50 -23.87 15.21
C VAL A 220 3.84 -23.73 15.92
N THR A 221 4.55 -24.84 16.17
CA THR A 221 5.90 -24.80 16.77
C THR A 221 6.86 -24.00 15.89
N ALA A 222 6.89 -24.26 14.58
CA ALA A 222 7.77 -23.56 13.66
C ALA A 222 7.56 -22.03 13.65
N ILE A 223 6.31 -21.56 13.68
CA ILE A 223 6.03 -20.11 13.74
C ILE A 223 6.23 -19.53 15.14
N PHE A 224 6.07 -20.31 16.21
CA PHE A 224 6.26 -19.82 17.57
C PHE A 224 7.74 -19.56 17.89
N GLU A 225 8.66 -20.28 17.25
CA GLU A 225 10.11 -20.05 17.36
C GLU A 225 10.51 -18.61 16.96
N HIS A 226 9.78 -17.97 16.04
CA HIS A 226 9.95 -16.54 15.73
C HIS A 226 9.68 -15.67 16.97
N VAL A 227 8.55 -15.89 17.66
CA VAL A 227 8.19 -15.14 18.87
C VAL A 227 9.23 -15.32 19.97
N GLU A 228 9.72 -16.55 20.16
CA GLU A 228 10.78 -16.82 21.14
C GLU A 228 12.07 -16.09 20.80
N THR A 229 12.40 -15.98 19.52
CA THR A 229 13.57 -15.26 19.01
C THR A 229 13.44 -13.76 19.27
N ASP A 230 12.32 -13.13 18.87
CA ASP A 230 12.06 -11.70 19.11
C ASP A 230 12.08 -11.33 20.60
N LEU A 231 11.51 -12.20 21.45
CA LEU A 231 11.55 -12.06 22.89
C LEU A 231 12.98 -12.12 23.44
N GLY A 232 13.79 -13.05 22.94
CA GLY A 232 15.20 -13.20 23.30
C GLY A 232 16.06 -12.01 22.88
N LEU A 233 15.73 -11.39 21.74
CA LEU A 233 16.40 -10.20 21.21
C LEU A 233 15.88 -8.90 21.84
N GLY A 234 14.73 -8.93 22.51
CA GLY A 234 14.16 -7.78 23.22
C GLY A 234 13.46 -6.77 22.31
N HIS A 235 13.05 -7.18 21.12
CA HIS A 235 12.49 -6.31 20.07
C HIS A 235 11.35 -5.41 20.54
N GLY A 236 10.47 -5.92 21.41
CA GLY A 236 9.36 -5.13 22.00
C GLY A 236 9.77 -3.85 22.74
N ASN A 237 11.06 -3.65 23.05
CA ASN A 237 11.60 -2.41 23.63
C ASN A 237 12.50 -1.58 22.69
N ASN A 238 12.81 -2.05 21.47
CA ASN A 238 13.72 -1.37 20.54
C ASN A 238 13.31 0.09 20.28
N TRP A 239 12.02 0.35 20.15
CA TRP A 239 11.50 1.71 19.93
C TRP A 239 11.71 2.63 21.14
N ARG A 240 11.68 2.13 22.38
CA ARG A 240 11.96 2.93 23.59
C ARG A 240 13.44 3.29 23.63
N ASP A 241 14.31 2.33 23.32
CA ASP A 241 15.74 2.57 23.29
C ASP A 241 16.11 3.57 22.19
N ALA A 242 15.44 3.51 21.04
CA ALA A 242 15.56 4.50 19.98
C ALA A 242 15.13 5.93 20.43
N VAL A 243 13.98 6.06 21.09
CA VAL A 243 13.50 7.35 21.63
C VAL A 243 14.47 7.91 22.68
N ARG A 244 14.99 7.06 23.57
CA ARG A 244 15.98 7.45 24.60
C ARG A 244 17.31 7.88 23.98
N ALA A 245 17.76 7.18 22.93
CA ALA A 245 18.96 7.54 22.19
C ALA A 245 18.83 8.92 21.50
N ALA A 246 17.63 9.27 21.03
CA ALA A 246 17.35 10.59 20.46
C ALA A 246 17.32 11.72 21.51
N LYS A 247 17.00 11.40 22.77
CA LYS A 247 16.91 12.30 23.95
C LYS A 247 15.78 13.33 23.88
N VAL A 248 15.69 14.07 22.78
CA VAL A 248 14.65 15.05 22.50
C VAL A 248 14.16 14.91 21.06
N VAL A 249 12.88 15.16 20.84
CA VAL A 249 12.22 15.05 19.53
C VAL A 249 11.47 16.34 19.22
N PRO A 250 11.68 16.98 18.06
CA PRO A 250 10.86 18.10 17.60
C PRO A 250 9.38 17.73 17.47
N ALA A 251 8.48 18.62 17.87
CA ALA A 251 7.04 18.38 17.84
C ALA A 251 6.52 18.12 16.43
N GLU A 252 7.09 18.79 15.43
CA GLU A 252 6.77 18.59 14.01
C GLU A 252 7.08 17.17 13.56
N GLU A 253 8.31 16.69 13.79
CA GLU A 253 8.72 15.32 13.48
C GLU A 253 7.86 14.28 14.23
N LEU A 254 7.58 14.52 15.51
CA LEU A 254 6.73 13.62 16.30
C LEU A 254 5.30 13.53 15.75
N ALA A 255 4.72 14.64 15.27
CA ALA A 255 3.40 14.62 14.64
C ALA A 255 3.38 13.71 13.41
N ASP A 256 4.41 13.82 12.56
CA ASP A 256 4.55 12.99 11.37
C ASP A 256 4.71 11.51 11.71
N TRP A 257 5.48 11.17 12.76
CA TRP A 257 5.68 9.78 13.16
C TRP A 257 4.44 9.17 13.81
N LEU A 258 3.69 9.92 14.63
CA LEU A 258 2.42 9.44 15.17
C LEU A 258 1.38 9.24 14.06
N ASN A 259 1.39 10.10 13.04
CA ASN A 259 0.60 9.90 11.83
C ASN A 259 1.07 8.66 11.05
N ALA A 260 2.37 8.41 10.95
CA ALA A 260 2.93 7.22 10.30
C ALA A 260 2.50 5.92 11.02
N VAL A 261 2.57 5.88 12.36
CA VAL A 261 2.05 4.76 13.16
C VAL A 261 0.55 4.50 12.88
N THR A 262 -0.21 5.57 12.65
CA THR A 262 -1.62 5.46 12.27
C THR A 262 -1.79 4.86 10.88
N LEU A 263 -0.97 5.27 9.90
CA LEU A 263 -0.96 4.68 8.55
C LEU A 263 -0.61 3.20 8.58
N VAL A 264 0.36 2.81 9.41
CA VAL A 264 0.74 1.42 9.65
C VAL A 264 -0.46 0.64 10.20
N ALA A 265 -1.18 1.15 11.21
CA ALA A 265 -2.38 0.45 11.71
C ALA A 265 -3.49 0.29 10.64
N GLU A 266 -3.74 1.32 9.84
CA GLU A 266 -4.70 1.28 8.73
C GLU A 266 -4.32 0.26 7.66
N MET A 267 -3.04 0.15 7.35
CA MET A 267 -2.59 -0.82 6.36
C MET A 267 -2.62 -2.25 6.91
N ILE A 268 -2.43 -2.50 8.22
CA ILE A 268 -2.63 -3.83 8.80
C ILE A 268 -4.09 -4.25 8.64
N VAL A 269 -5.04 -3.38 8.99
CA VAL A 269 -6.47 -3.69 8.85
C VAL A 269 -6.85 -3.95 7.39
N ARG A 270 -6.34 -3.14 6.46
CA ARG A 270 -6.50 -3.37 5.02
C ARG A 270 -5.91 -4.71 4.56
N TRP A 271 -4.78 -5.12 5.13
CA TRP A 271 -4.17 -6.43 4.86
C TRP A 271 -5.01 -7.58 5.42
N LEU A 272 -5.51 -7.45 6.65
CA LEU A 272 -6.41 -8.43 7.29
C LEU A 272 -7.71 -8.65 6.50
N ASP A 273 -8.25 -7.60 5.88
CA ASP A 273 -9.42 -7.71 4.99
C ASP A 273 -9.19 -8.69 3.83
N THR A 274 -7.96 -8.77 3.32
CA THR A 274 -7.62 -9.68 2.21
C THR A 274 -7.55 -11.15 2.62
N PHE A 275 -7.37 -11.45 3.90
CA PHE A 275 -7.25 -12.84 4.36
C PHE A 275 -8.58 -13.59 4.33
N GLU A 276 -9.68 -12.87 4.48
CA GLU A 276 -11.02 -13.45 4.44
C GLU A 276 -11.55 -13.56 3.02
N ALA A 277 -11.36 -12.51 2.21
CA ALA A 277 -11.98 -12.39 0.90
C ALA A 277 -11.03 -12.76 -0.26
N GLY A 278 -9.73 -12.57 -0.09
CA GLY A 278 -8.72 -12.75 -1.12
C GLY A 278 -8.31 -14.19 -1.41
N LEU A 279 -7.30 -14.34 -2.26
CA LEU A 279 -6.91 -15.62 -2.86
C LEU A 279 -5.64 -16.24 -2.29
N SER A 280 -4.93 -15.60 -1.36
CA SER A 280 -3.70 -16.15 -0.77
C SER A 280 -3.90 -17.52 -0.13
N ALA A 281 -5.06 -17.75 0.50
CA ALA A 281 -5.41 -19.06 1.06
C ALA A 281 -5.61 -20.15 -0.02
N GLU A 282 -6.06 -19.77 -1.23
CA GLU A 282 -6.14 -20.68 -2.38
C GLU A 282 -4.77 -20.96 -2.97
N THR A 283 -3.82 -20.02 -2.91
CA THR A 283 -2.41 -20.26 -3.26
C THR A 283 -1.82 -21.37 -2.39
N VAL A 284 -1.97 -21.28 -1.06
CA VAL A 284 -1.51 -22.33 -0.12
C VAL A 284 -2.16 -23.68 -0.41
N ARG A 285 -3.49 -23.71 -0.65
CA ARG A 285 -4.22 -24.94 -0.95
C ARG A 285 -3.86 -25.53 -2.33
N GLY A 286 -3.60 -24.67 -3.30
CA GLY A 286 -3.28 -25.04 -4.68
C GLY A 286 -1.82 -25.46 -4.85
N ALA A 287 -0.90 -24.96 -4.03
CA ALA A 287 0.53 -25.18 -4.17
C ALA A 287 0.92 -26.67 -4.15
N ALA A 288 0.25 -27.51 -3.36
CA ALA A 288 0.49 -28.96 -3.36
C ALA A 288 0.20 -29.65 -4.71
N SER A 289 -0.58 -29.01 -5.59
CA SER A 289 -0.85 -29.50 -6.94
C SER A 289 0.06 -28.90 -8.02
N VAL A 290 0.97 -28.01 -7.64
CA VAL A 290 1.96 -27.40 -8.53
C VAL A 290 3.22 -28.26 -8.48
N PRO A 291 3.72 -28.76 -9.62
CA PRO A 291 5.03 -29.39 -9.74
C PRO A 291 6.17 -28.44 -9.34
N ALA A 292 7.39 -28.98 -9.20
CA ALA A 292 8.57 -28.14 -9.03
C ALA A 292 8.72 -27.17 -10.21
N LEU A 293 8.93 -25.89 -9.90
CA LEU A 293 9.13 -24.83 -10.90
C LEU A 293 10.63 -24.73 -11.24
N GLU A 294 10.96 -24.59 -12.52
CA GLU A 294 12.32 -24.33 -12.98
C GLU A 294 12.66 -22.83 -12.90
N GLY A 295 13.95 -22.52 -12.72
CA GLY A 295 14.47 -21.15 -12.69
C GLY A 295 14.83 -20.62 -11.29
N PRO A 296 15.41 -19.41 -11.21
CA PRO A 296 15.83 -18.83 -9.95
C PRO A 296 14.64 -18.56 -9.02
N GLU A 297 14.83 -18.76 -7.72
CA GLU A 297 13.87 -18.37 -6.67
C GLU A 297 13.62 -16.85 -6.73
N ARG A 298 12.36 -16.42 -6.47
CA ARG A 298 12.09 -14.99 -6.31
C ARG A 298 12.74 -14.54 -5.00
N THR A 299 13.62 -13.55 -5.08
CA THR A 299 14.24 -12.94 -3.90
C THR A 299 13.42 -11.75 -3.43
N LEU A 300 12.82 -11.84 -2.25
CA LEU A 300 12.10 -10.71 -1.62
C LEU A 300 13.01 -9.84 -0.73
N GLY A 301 14.28 -10.23 -0.54
CA GLY A 301 15.29 -9.39 0.12
C GLY A 301 15.70 -8.16 -0.71
N GLY A 302 15.14 -8.00 -1.92
CA GLY A 302 15.23 -6.82 -2.78
C GLY A 302 13.82 -6.31 -3.13
N GLU A 303 13.67 -5.64 -4.28
CA GLU A 303 12.34 -5.18 -4.71
C GLU A 303 11.50 -6.35 -5.25
N VAL A 304 10.19 -6.30 -4.97
CA VAL A 304 9.24 -7.25 -5.56
C VAL A 304 9.18 -7.04 -7.07
N ASP A 305 9.42 -8.12 -7.83
CA ASP A 305 9.29 -8.11 -9.29
C ASP A 305 7.86 -7.69 -9.70
N GLY A 306 7.76 -6.53 -10.35
CA GLY A 306 6.50 -5.96 -10.84
C GLY A 306 5.94 -6.72 -12.04
N LEU A 307 6.75 -7.52 -12.74
CA LEU A 307 6.32 -8.27 -13.90
C LEU A 307 5.69 -9.64 -13.54
N PRO A 308 4.75 -10.12 -14.38
CA PRO A 308 4.07 -9.32 -15.40
C PRO A 308 3.08 -8.33 -14.76
N VAL A 309 2.67 -7.30 -15.51
CA VAL A 309 1.58 -6.41 -15.09
C VAL A 309 0.25 -7.09 -15.37
N TRP A 310 -0.60 -7.17 -14.35
CA TRP A 310 -1.92 -7.79 -14.45
C TRP A 310 -3.03 -6.77 -14.69
N PRO A 311 -4.16 -7.18 -15.32
CA PRO A 311 -5.36 -6.35 -15.37
C PRO A 311 -5.90 -6.06 -13.96
N ALA A 312 -6.55 -4.90 -13.81
CA ALA A 312 -7.14 -4.43 -12.56
C ALA A 312 -8.10 -5.46 -11.93
N GLU A 313 -8.82 -6.23 -12.74
CA GLU A 313 -9.75 -7.26 -12.30
C GLU A 313 -9.03 -8.47 -11.67
N VAL A 314 -7.82 -8.78 -12.12
CA VAL A 314 -7.00 -9.87 -11.53
C VAL A 314 -6.44 -9.42 -10.19
N TYR A 315 -5.91 -8.20 -10.08
CA TYR A 315 -5.48 -7.64 -8.80
C TYR A 315 -6.65 -7.58 -7.81
N SER A 316 -7.81 -7.08 -8.25
CA SER A 316 -9.04 -7.05 -7.46
C SER A 316 -9.49 -8.45 -7.03
N SER A 317 -9.49 -9.42 -7.94
CA SER A 317 -9.87 -10.79 -7.61
C SER A 317 -8.91 -11.43 -6.61
N TYR A 318 -7.61 -11.14 -6.68
CA TYR A 318 -6.65 -11.68 -5.73
C TYR A 318 -6.78 -11.05 -4.34
N ALA A 319 -7.00 -9.73 -4.27
CA ALA A 319 -7.13 -9.02 -3.00
C ALA A 319 -8.50 -9.22 -2.32
N HIS A 320 -9.58 -9.21 -3.10
CA HIS A 320 -10.96 -9.13 -2.60
C HIS A 320 -11.85 -10.32 -3.02
N GLY A 321 -11.28 -11.29 -3.72
CA GLY A 321 -11.98 -12.47 -4.22
C GLY A 321 -12.62 -12.25 -5.60
N PRO A 322 -12.78 -13.31 -6.41
CA PRO A 322 -13.34 -13.18 -7.75
C PRO A 322 -14.84 -12.93 -7.72
N ARG A 323 -15.33 -12.17 -8.71
CA ARG A 323 -16.78 -11.96 -8.92
C ARG A 323 -17.54 -13.25 -9.27
N SER A 324 -16.85 -14.23 -9.86
CA SER A 324 -17.45 -15.51 -10.26
C SER A 324 -17.37 -16.54 -9.14
N ALA A 325 -18.51 -17.10 -8.77
CA ALA A 325 -18.60 -18.24 -7.84
C ALA A 325 -18.40 -19.60 -8.53
N ALA A 326 -18.03 -19.63 -9.82
CA ALA A 326 -17.87 -20.88 -10.55
C ALA A 326 -16.74 -21.74 -9.96
N PRO A 327 -16.95 -23.07 -9.81
CA PRO A 327 -15.94 -23.95 -9.23
C PRO A 327 -14.59 -23.85 -9.95
N GLY A 328 -13.51 -23.73 -9.19
CA GLY A 328 -12.14 -23.73 -9.72
C GLY A 328 -11.61 -22.35 -10.16
N VAL A 329 -12.45 -21.33 -10.36
CA VAL A 329 -12.01 -19.98 -10.77
C VAL A 329 -11.02 -19.39 -9.76
N SER A 330 -11.34 -19.41 -8.47
CA SER A 330 -10.46 -18.90 -7.41
C SER A 330 -9.09 -19.58 -7.41
N ARG A 331 -9.05 -20.89 -7.62
CA ARG A 331 -7.80 -21.66 -7.68
C ARG A 331 -6.98 -21.30 -8.92
N VAL A 332 -7.61 -21.21 -10.10
CA VAL A 332 -6.93 -20.84 -11.34
C VAL A 332 -6.34 -19.43 -11.23
N LEU A 333 -7.10 -18.46 -10.73
CA LEU A 333 -6.64 -17.09 -10.54
C LEU A 333 -5.51 -17.01 -9.51
N ALA A 334 -5.62 -17.72 -8.38
CA ALA A 334 -4.59 -17.75 -7.36
C ALA A 334 -3.26 -18.30 -7.91
N LEU A 335 -3.31 -19.43 -8.62
CA LEU A 335 -2.14 -20.05 -9.23
C LEU A 335 -1.53 -19.18 -10.35
N ALA A 336 -2.37 -18.58 -11.20
CA ALA A 336 -1.93 -17.70 -12.28
C ALA A 336 -1.18 -16.48 -11.73
N TYR A 337 -1.75 -15.81 -10.73
CA TYR A 337 -1.11 -14.66 -10.11
C TYR A 337 0.18 -15.04 -9.38
N ALA A 338 0.13 -16.06 -8.53
CA ALA A 338 1.25 -16.45 -7.67
C ALA A 338 2.46 -16.97 -8.45
N TYR A 339 2.23 -17.72 -9.53
CA TYR A 339 3.30 -18.41 -10.26
C TYR A 339 3.50 -17.91 -11.70
N SER A 340 2.61 -17.06 -12.23
CA SER A 340 2.73 -16.46 -13.57
C SER A 340 2.94 -17.51 -14.68
N ASP A 341 3.81 -17.24 -15.65
CA ASP A 341 4.19 -18.11 -16.77
C ASP A 341 4.78 -19.45 -16.31
N ARG A 342 5.39 -19.49 -15.13
CA ARG A 342 5.95 -20.73 -14.54
C ARG A 342 4.87 -21.75 -14.17
N ALA A 343 3.61 -21.33 -14.06
CA ALA A 343 2.49 -22.27 -13.89
C ALA A 343 2.25 -23.16 -15.12
N ALA A 344 2.66 -22.70 -16.32
CA ALA A 344 2.43 -23.40 -17.59
C ALA A 344 3.44 -24.53 -17.85
N ASP A 345 4.71 -24.34 -17.48
CA ASP A 345 5.80 -25.32 -17.65
C ASP A 345 5.57 -26.62 -16.85
N ALA A 346 4.67 -26.56 -15.86
CA ALA A 346 4.25 -27.66 -15.01
C ALA A 346 3.32 -28.69 -15.67
N ALA A 347 2.73 -28.42 -16.85
CA ALA A 347 1.71 -29.29 -17.46
C ALA A 347 2.27 -30.46 -18.30
N GLY A 348 3.45 -30.99 -17.98
CA GLY A 348 4.10 -32.08 -18.71
C GLY A 348 3.21 -33.31 -18.95
N ALA A 349 2.70 -33.44 -20.17
CA ALA A 349 2.36 -34.65 -20.95
C ALA A 349 1.69 -35.87 -20.26
N ALA A 350 0.89 -35.70 -19.21
CA ALA A 350 0.04 -36.77 -18.67
C ALA A 350 -1.44 -36.43 -18.85
N ASP A 351 -2.02 -37.02 -19.91
CA ASP A 351 -3.43 -36.98 -20.32
C ASP A 351 -3.95 -35.62 -20.84
N ALA A 352 -3.75 -35.37 -22.14
CA ALA A 352 -4.21 -34.19 -22.86
C ALA A 352 -5.76 -33.98 -22.87
N SER A 353 -6.52 -34.83 -22.18
CA SER A 353 -7.99 -34.77 -22.09
C SER A 353 -8.53 -34.01 -20.87
N ALA A 354 -7.74 -33.79 -19.81
CA ALA A 354 -8.16 -33.07 -18.61
C ALA A 354 -7.35 -31.78 -18.39
N ARG A 355 -7.98 -30.62 -18.60
CA ARG A 355 -7.34 -29.32 -18.34
C ARG A 355 -7.15 -29.13 -16.83
N THR A 356 -5.90 -29.15 -16.37
CA THR A 356 -5.57 -28.87 -14.96
C THR A 356 -5.72 -27.37 -14.66
N PRO A 357 -5.96 -26.96 -13.40
CA PRO A 357 -5.99 -25.54 -13.04
C PRO A 357 -4.70 -24.78 -13.39
N ALA A 358 -3.54 -25.44 -13.32
CA ALA A 358 -2.24 -24.86 -13.71
C ALA A 358 -2.15 -24.59 -15.22
N ALA A 359 -2.66 -25.50 -16.06
CA ALA A 359 -2.69 -25.28 -17.52
C ALA A 359 -3.60 -24.10 -17.90
N VAL A 360 -4.77 -23.98 -17.27
CA VAL A 360 -5.68 -22.84 -17.50
C VAL A 360 -5.08 -21.53 -16.97
N ALA A 361 -4.33 -21.59 -15.86
CA ALA A 361 -3.60 -20.46 -15.33
C ALA A 361 -2.53 -19.95 -16.33
N GLY A 362 -1.79 -20.86 -16.97
CA GLY A 362 -0.83 -20.52 -18.03
C GLY A 362 -1.46 -19.77 -19.20
N GLU A 363 -2.59 -20.26 -19.70
CA GLU A 363 -3.33 -19.57 -20.78
C GLU A 363 -3.85 -18.19 -20.36
N LEU A 364 -4.30 -18.05 -19.10
CA LEU A 364 -4.71 -16.75 -18.58
C LEU A 364 -3.53 -15.78 -18.59
N VAL A 365 -2.34 -16.22 -18.17
CA VAL A 365 -1.11 -15.41 -18.22
C VAL A 365 -0.84 -14.94 -19.64
N GLU A 366 -0.78 -15.86 -20.61
CA GLU A 366 -0.49 -15.54 -22.01
C GLU A 366 -1.43 -14.50 -22.61
N ASN A 367 -2.72 -14.54 -22.25
CA ASN A 367 -3.73 -13.66 -22.81
C ASN A 367 -3.83 -12.30 -22.10
N THR A 368 -3.56 -12.26 -20.80
CA THR A 368 -3.92 -11.10 -19.95
C THR A 368 -2.74 -10.38 -19.35
N ALA A 369 -1.66 -11.10 -19.05
CA ALA A 369 -0.48 -10.52 -18.44
C ALA A 369 0.29 -9.68 -19.47
N ARG A 370 0.84 -8.55 -19.03
CA ARG A 370 1.62 -7.64 -19.88
C ARG A 370 3.08 -7.71 -19.46
N GLY A 371 3.86 -8.47 -20.23
CA GLY A 371 5.30 -8.62 -20.08
C GLY A 371 6.09 -7.66 -20.98
N TRP A 372 7.41 -7.69 -20.84
CA TRP A 372 8.32 -7.03 -21.77
C TRP A 372 8.84 -8.03 -22.81
N ASP A 373 8.75 -7.66 -24.08
CA ASP A 373 9.21 -8.49 -25.20
C ASP A 373 10.69 -8.26 -25.57
N GLY A 374 11.42 -7.50 -24.75
CA GLY A 374 12.84 -7.18 -24.95
C GLY A 374 13.09 -6.06 -25.96
N ARG A 375 12.06 -5.45 -26.55
CA ARG A 375 12.26 -4.31 -27.44
C ARG A 375 12.65 -3.06 -26.65
N ASN A 376 13.74 -2.45 -27.08
CA ASN A 376 14.32 -1.23 -26.51
C ASN A 376 14.22 -0.02 -27.47
N ASP A 377 13.45 -0.13 -28.55
CA ASP A 377 13.14 1.02 -29.42
C ASP A 377 11.95 1.83 -28.87
N GLU A 378 11.82 3.08 -29.30
CA GLU A 378 10.77 4.01 -28.89
C GLU A 378 9.37 3.39 -28.99
N VAL A 379 9.07 2.72 -30.11
CA VAL A 379 7.77 2.07 -30.36
C VAL A 379 7.54 0.90 -29.42
N GLY A 380 8.59 0.15 -29.10
CA GLY A 380 8.56 -0.95 -28.12
C GLY A 380 8.24 -0.46 -26.72
N LEU A 381 8.92 0.60 -26.27
CA LEU A 381 8.71 1.18 -24.94
C LEU A 381 7.34 1.87 -24.82
N GLU A 382 6.89 2.59 -25.85
CA GLU A 382 5.56 3.19 -25.87
C GLU A 382 4.46 2.11 -25.76
N LYS A 383 4.53 1.05 -26.58
CA LYS A 383 3.58 -0.07 -26.52
C LYS A 383 3.59 -0.81 -25.19
N LEU A 384 4.75 -0.93 -24.57
CA LEU A 384 4.88 -1.53 -23.24
C LEU A 384 4.07 -0.73 -22.21
N VAL A 385 4.27 0.57 -22.19
CA VAL A 385 3.59 1.51 -21.28
C VAL A 385 2.09 1.60 -21.57
N GLU A 386 1.68 1.67 -22.85
CA GLU A 386 0.26 1.61 -23.26
C GLU A 386 -0.41 0.29 -22.80
N GLY A 387 0.32 -0.82 -22.87
CA GLY A 387 -0.12 -2.11 -22.38
C GLY A 387 -0.40 -2.10 -20.88
N TRP A 388 0.48 -1.47 -20.10
CA TRP A 388 0.30 -1.29 -18.65
C TRP A 388 -0.90 -0.40 -18.33
N MET A 389 -1.06 0.73 -19.02
CA MET A 389 -2.22 1.60 -18.86
C MET A 389 -3.52 0.84 -19.12
N THR A 390 -3.60 0.13 -20.25
CA THR A 390 -4.77 -0.67 -20.61
C THR A 390 -5.12 -1.71 -19.56
N ALA A 391 -4.12 -2.27 -18.87
CA ALA A 391 -4.34 -3.23 -17.79
C ALA A 391 -5.00 -2.57 -16.56
N ILE A 392 -4.62 -1.35 -16.20
CA ILE A 392 -5.13 -0.67 -14.99
C ILE A 392 -6.45 0.08 -15.25
N ASP A 393 -6.69 0.48 -16.49
CA ASP A 393 -7.83 1.31 -16.91
C ASP A 393 -9.21 0.67 -16.65
N GLY A 394 -9.28 -0.65 -16.45
CA GLY A 394 -10.49 -1.39 -16.05
C GLY A 394 -10.87 -1.27 -14.56
N HIS A 395 -10.21 -0.42 -13.78
CA HIS A 395 -10.43 -0.34 -12.33
C HIS A 395 -11.88 0.01 -11.94
N GLU A 396 -12.43 -0.69 -10.92
CA GLU A 396 -13.83 -0.54 -10.49
C GLU A 396 -14.18 0.87 -10.00
N LEU A 397 -13.20 1.63 -9.50
CA LEU A 397 -13.40 3.02 -9.09
C LEU A 397 -14.04 3.87 -10.20
N TRP A 398 -13.66 3.69 -11.47
CA TRP A 398 -14.20 4.46 -12.58
C TRP A 398 -15.68 4.19 -12.79
N GLN A 399 -16.07 2.92 -12.69
CA GLN A 399 -17.47 2.52 -12.75
C GLN A 399 -18.24 3.11 -11.56
N ARG A 400 -17.70 3.05 -10.34
CA ARG A 400 -18.37 3.60 -9.15
C ARG A 400 -18.54 5.12 -9.24
N LEU A 401 -17.54 5.85 -9.71
CA LEU A 401 -17.62 7.30 -9.90
C LEU A 401 -18.61 7.73 -10.98
N THR A 402 -18.93 6.87 -11.95
CA THR A 402 -19.85 7.21 -13.06
C THR A 402 -21.24 6.62 -12.89
N GLU A 403 -21.38 5.46 -12.25
CA GLU A 403 -22.64 4.77 -12.08
C GLU A 403 -23.31 5.06 -10.73
N GLU A 404 -22.54 5.10 -9.64
CA GLU A 404 -23.04 5.26 -8.27
C GLU A 404 -22.17 6.26 -7.46
N PRO A 405 -21.94 7.48 -7.96
CA PRO A 405 -21.08 8.43 -7.26
C PRO A 405 -21.70 8.87 -5.94
N SER A 406 -20.84 9.04 -4.93
CA SER A 406 -21.17 9.71 -3.68
C SER A 406 -20.19 10.86 -3.43
N LEU A 407 -20.64 11.90 -2.75
CA LEU A 407 -19.78 13.05 -2.43
C LEU A 407 -18.52 12.64 -1.64
N PRO A 408 -18.59 11.74 -0.63
CA PRO A 408 -17.40 11.24 0.05
C PRO A 408 -16.43 10.50 -0.88
N LEU A 409 -16.91 9.69 -1.83
CA LEU A 409 -16.06 8.99 -2.79
C LEU A 409 -15.36 9.97 -3.74
N VAL A 410 -16.08 10.94 -4.29
CA VAL A 410 -15.48 11.97 -5.16
C VAL A 410 -14.50 12.83 -4.37
N GLN A 411 -14.84 13.20 -3.14
CA GLN A 411 -13.95 13.97 -2.28
C GLN A 411 -12.68 13.20 -1.94
N GLY A 412 -12.79 11.91 -1.62
CA GLY A 412 -11.65 11.05 -1.39
C GLY A 412 -10.73 10.97 -2.58
N TRP A 413 -11.29 10.68 -3.77
CA TRP A 413 -10.54 10.69 -5.02
C TRP A 413 -9.78 12.00 -5.24
N MET A 414 -10.41 13.16 -4.98
CA MET A 414 -9.76 14.46 -5.12
C MET A 414 -8.69 14.75 -4.06
N VAL A 415 -8.92 14.35 -2.79
CA VAL A 415 -7.96 14.55 -1.70
C VAL A 415 -6.72 13.70 -1.92
N GLU A 416 -6.88 12.44 -2.32
CA GLU A 416 -5.73 11.56 -2.58
C GLU A 416 -4.93 12.02 -3.81
N ASN A 417 -5.61 12.49 -4.88
CA ASN A 417 -4.92 13.11 -6.01
C ASN A 417 -4.22 14.42 -5.62
N TYR A 418 -4.80 15.22 -4.72
CA TYR A 418 -4.11 16.39 -4.17
C TYR A 418 -2.79 15.99 -3.50
N HIS A 419 -2.78 14.97 -2.65
CA HIS A 419 -1.56 14.51 -1.98
C HIS A 419 -0.53 13.96 -2.97
N TYR A 420 -0.95 13.17 -3.96
CA TYR A 420 -0.08 12.68 -5.03
C TYR A 420 0.58 13.83 -5.80
N VAL A 421 -0.22 14.75 -6.36
CA VAL A 421 0.29 15.85 -7.19
C VAL A 421 1.09 16.86 -6.36
N ALA A 422 0.70 17.12 -5.11
CA ALA A 422 1.50 17.95 -4.19
C ALA A 422 2.85 17.30 -3.83
N GLY A 423 2.98 15.98 -3.99
CA GLY A 423 4.20 15.21 -3.80
C GLY A 423 5.14 15.17 -5.02
N ILE A 424 4.78 15.78 -6.16
CA ILE A 424 5.56 15.66 -7.42
C ILE A 424 7.04 16.01 -7.26
N TRP A 425 7.35 17.04 -6.46
CA TRP A 425 8.71 17.49 -6.21
C TRP A 425 9.56 16.44 -5.49
N GLN A 426 8.94 15.54 -4.73
CA GLN A 426 9.65 14.50 -3.99
C GLN A 426 10.24 13.45 -4.94
N HIS A 427 9.46 13.02 -5.94
CA HIS A 427 9.87 11.95 -6.84
C HIS A 427 10.53 12.49 -8.14
N THR A 428 9.97 13.51 -8.78
CA THR A 428 10.61 14.11 -9.95
C THR A 428 11.91 14.82 -9.56
N GLY A 429 11.96 15.46 -8.39
CA GLY A 429 13.20 16.04 -7.86
C GLY A 429 14.29 14.99 -7.60
N ALA A 430 13.91 13.82 -7.09
CA ALA A 430 14.83 12.69 -6.94
C ALA A 430 15.35 12.19 -8.31
N ALA A 431 14.48 12.10 -9.31
CA ALA A 431 14.86 11.67 -10.66
C ALA A 431 15.81 12.66 -11.33
N VAL A 432 15.56 13.96 -11.17
CA VAL A 432 16.46 15.03 -11.64
C VAL A 432 17.84 14.89 -10.99
N ALA A 433 17.89 14.57 -9.69
CA ALA A 433 19.14 14.43 -8.96
C ALA A 433 19.92 13.17 -9.34
N SER A 434 19.25 12.05 -9.61
CA SER A 434 19.87 10.76 -9.94
C SER A 434 20.22 10.61 -11.42
N CYS A 435 19.53 11.30 -12.33
CA CYS A 435 19.72 11.19 -13.77
C CYS A 435 21.06 11.81 -14.23
N PRO A 436 22.00 10.99 -14.75
CA PRO A 436 23.29 11.50 -15.23
C PRO A 436 23.19 12.10 -16.65
N ASP A 437 22.21 11.68 -17.44
CA ASP A 437 22.02 12.16 -18.81
C ASP A 437 21.43 13.58 -18.82
N THR A 438 22.14 14.53 -19.41
CA THR A 438 21.77 15.95 -19.38
C THR A 438 20.52 16.27 -20.18
N LEU A 439 20.24 15.53 -21.26
CA LEU A 439 19.06 15.77 -22.10
C LEU A 439 17.81 15.25 -21.42
N ILE A 440 17.85 14.00 -20.95
CA ILE A 440 16.75 13.38 -20.20
C ILE A 440 16.49 14.17 -18.91
N ARG A 441 17.54 14.56 -18.19
CA ARG A 441 17.40 15.42 -17.00
C ARG A 441 16.77 16.78 -17.33
N GLY A 442 17.02 17.32 -18.53
CA GLY A 442 16.37 18.53 -19.02
C GLY A 442 14.85 18.38 -19.09
N GLU A 443 14.37 17.28 -19.68
CA GLU A 443 12.93 16.96 -19.75
C GLU A 443 12.33 16.73 -18.35
N LEU A 444 13.04 16.05 -17.46
CA LEU A 444 12.59 15.88 -16.06
C LEU A 444 12.50 17.22 -15.30
N VAL A 445 13.42 18.15 -15.54
CA VAL A 445 13.37 19.51 -14.96
C VAL A 445 12.18 20.29 -15.52
N LYS A 446 11.95 20.22 -16.83
CA LYS A 446 10.79 20.84 -17.49
C LYS A 446 9.50 20.34 -16.83
N HIS A 447 9.32 19.02 -16.76
CA HIS A 447 8.17 18.38 -16.14
C HIS A 447 7.98 18.80 -14.67
N LEU A 448 9.06 18.85 -13.88
CA LEU A 448 8.99 19.32 -12.48
C LEU A 448 8.47 20.77 -12.38
N ILE A 449 8.94 21.66 -13.25
CA ILE A 449 8.53 23.07 -13.24
C ILE A 449 7.04 23.21 -13.56
N GLU A 450 6.56 22.45 -14.54
CA GLU A 450 5.17 22.41 -14.98
C GLU A 450 4.24 21.93 -13.85
N GLU A 451 4.57 20.79 -13.25
CA GLU A 451 3.73 20.13 -12.23
C GLU A 451 3.76 20.81 -10.85
N PHE A 452 4.80 21.60 -10.53
CA PHE A 452 5.07 22.10 -9.17
C PHE A 452 3.87 22.78 -8.49
N ASN A 453 2.98 23.38 -9.26
CA ASN A 453 1.81 24.10 -8.74
C ASN A 453 0.46 23.41 -8.99
N HIS A 454 0.43 22.26 -9.65
CA HIS A 454 -0.82 21.58 -10.01
C HIS A 454 -1.65 21.20 -8.78
N GLY A 455 -1.02 20.82 -7.66
CA GLY A 455 -1.70 20.53 -6.40
C GLY A 455 -2.56 21.70 -5.87
N LYS A 456 -2.20 22.95 -6.18
CA LYS A 456 -3.01 24.13 -5.80
C LYS A 456 -4.35 24.17 -6.54
N MET A 457 -4.48 23.55 -7.71
CA MET A 457 -5.74 23.47 -8.46
C MET A 457 -6.75 22.60 -7.72
N PHE A 458 -6.32 21.41 -7.29
CA PHE A 458 -7.08 20.48 -6.46
C PHE A 458 -7.51 21.12 -5.14
N LEU A 459 -6.56 21.72 -4.42
CA LEU A 459 -6.80 22.37 -3.13
C LEU A 459 -7.90 23.44 -3.22
N ARG A 460 -7.93 24.23 -4.30
CA ARG A 460 -8.99 25.23 -4.53
C ARG A 460 -10.35 24.58 -4.77
N GLY A 461 -10.41 23.48 -5.52
CA GLY A 461 -11.65 22.73 -5.76
C GLY A 461 -12.23 22.17 -4.47
N ILE A 462 -11.38 21.50 -3.68
CA ILE A 462 -11.75 20.90 -2.39
C ILE A 462 -12.23 21.97 -1.40
N LYS A 463 -11.51 23.09 -1.27
CA LYS A 463 -11.90 24.21 -0.40
C LYS A 463 -13.26 24.80 -0.81
N ARG A 464 -13.54 24.92 -2.12
CA ARG A 464 -14.84 25.41 -2.61
C ARG A 464 -15.98 24.43 -2.33
N ALA A 465 -15.76 23.13 -2.53
CA ALA A 465 -16.78 22.10 -2.30
C ALA A 465 -17.19 22.00 -0.83
N ARG A 466 -16.22 22.14 0.08
CA ARG A 466 -16.44 22.04 1.52
C ARG A 466 -17.02 23.33 2.13
N GLY A 467 -16.59 24.50 1.66
CA GLY A 467 -17.00 25.79 2.25
C GLY A 467 -16.60 25.87 3.73
N ASP A 468 -17.46 26.46 4.57
CA ASP A 468 -17.21 26.63 6.01
C ASP A 468 -17.47 25.36 6.85
N ARG A 469 -17.89 24.25 6.22
CA ARG A 469 -18.30 23.01 6.91
C ARG A 469 -17.19 22.35 7.74
N ASP A 470 -15.92 22.64 7.43
CA ASP A 470 -14.74 22.02 8.02
C ASP A 470 -13.73 23.02 8.59
N HIS A 471 -14.19 24.05 9.31
CA HIS A 471 -13.29 24.96 10.05
C HIS A 471 -12.27 24.15 10.90
N GLY A 472 -11.02 24.07 10.43
CA GLY A 472 -9.90 23.42 11.11
C GLY A 472 -9.27 22.21 10.40
N LEU A 473 -9.98 21.52 9.50
CA LEU A 473 -9.49 20.35 8.76
C LEU A 473 -9.33 20.66 7.26
N THR A 474 -8.32 21.45 6.95
CA THR A 474 -7.95 21.76 5.57
C THR A 474 -7.36 20.53 4.87
N PRO A 475 -7.40 20.41 3.53
CA PRO A 475 -6.86 19.22 2.85
C PRO A 475 -5.37 18.97 3.11
N ASP A 476 -4.59 20.04 3.32
CA ASP A 476 -3.20 19.97 3.78
C ASP A 476 -3.02 19.41 5.21
N ARG A 477 -4.10 19.35 6.00
CA ARG A 477 -4.15 18.75 7.33
C ARG A 477 -4.90 17.42 7.36
N MET A 478 -5.37 16.93 6.23
CA MET A 478 -5.86 15.56 6.14
C MET A 478 -4.66 14.65 5.95
N ARG A 479 -4.62 13.57 6.73
CA ARG A 479 -3.65 12.50 6.49
C ARG A 479 -4.00 11.84 5.15
N PRO A 480 -3.03 11.62 4.25
CA PRO A 480 -3.24 10.79 3.05
C PRO A 480 -3.60 9.35 3.44
N LEU A 481 -4.15 8.57 2.51
CA LEU A 481 -4.28 7.13 2.69
C LEU A 481 -2.91 6.43 2.71
N PRO A 482 -2.78 5.27 3.37
CA PRO A 482 -1.58 4.44 3.30
C PRO A 482 -1.19 4.08 1.86
N THR A 483 -2.18 3.82 0.99
CA THR A 483 -1.97 3.57 -0.45
C THR A 483 -1.33 4.76 -1.16
N THR A 484 -1.77 5.98 -0.85
CA THR A 484 -1.24 7.23 -1.43
C THR A 484 0.20 7.48 -0.99
N VAL A 485 0.49 7.30 0.30
CA VAL A 485 1.87 7.42 0.83
C VAL A 485 2.80 6.38 0.20
N THR A 486 2.34 5.14 0.11
CA THR A 486 3.08 4.04 -0.53
C THR A 486 3.40 4.35 -1.99
N PHE A 487 2.42 4.86 -2.73
CA PHE A 487 2.57 5.19 -4.14
C PHE A 487 3.60 6.30 -4.37
N VAL A 488 3.46 7.43 -3.67
CA VAL A 488 4.41 8.56 -3.76
C VAL A 488 5.81 8.17 -3.28
N GLY A 489 5.90 7.46 -2.16
CA GLY A 489 7.15 6.98 -1.59
C GLY A 489 7.90 6.05 -2.54
N THR A 490 7.19 5.09 -3.15
CA THR A 490 7.79 4.16 -4.11
C THR A 490 8.26 4.88 -5.38
N LEU A 491 7.51 5.86 -5.89
CA LEU A 491 7.97 6.68 -7.03
C LEU A 491 9.26 7.43 -6.70
N ARG A 492 9.37 7.99 -5.50
CA ARG A 492 10.60 8.66 -5.05
C ARG A 492 11.76 7.68 -4.96
N GLU A 493 11.57 6.51 -4.37
CA GLU A 493 12.64 5.54 -4.25
C GLU A 493 13.07 4.95 -5.60
N LEU A 494 12.12 4.66 -6.48
CA LEU A 494 12.36 4.27 -7.87
C LEU A 494 13.22 5.33 -8.57
N ALA A 495 12.82 6.60 -8.47
CA ALA A 495 13.57 7.73 -9.03
C ALA A 495 15.01 7.83 -8.49
N GLN A 496 15.22 7.59 -7.20
CA GLN A 496 16.54 7.69 -6.58
C GLN A 496 17.50 6.59 -7.05
N ARG A 497 17.01 5.36 -7.21
CA ARG A 497 17.87 4.18 -7.49
C ARG A 497 17.95 3.80 -8.97
N ASP A 498 16.87 4.02 -9.72
CA ASP A 498 16.78 3.68 -11.14
C ASP A 498 15.96 4.75 -11.89
N TRP A 499 16.68 5.77 -12.35
CA TRP A 499 16.09 6.87 -13.11
C TRP A 499 15.50 6.41 -14.45
N GLN A 500 15.97 5.30 -15.05
CA GLN A 500 15.41 4.78 -16.30
C GLN A 500 14.04 4.15 -16.04
N ALA A 501 13.95 3.32 -14.99
CA ALA A 501 12.69 2.75 -14.54
C ALA A 501 11.69 3.84 -14.17
N TYR A 502 12.15 4.91 -13.52
CA TYR A 502 11.32 6.08 -13.25
C TYR A 502 10.83 6.78 -14.52
N CYS A 503 11.64 6.88 -15.59
CA CYS A 503 11.18 7.46 -16.86
C CYS A 503 10.05 6.62 -17.49
N LEU A 504 10.13 5.29 -17.42
CA LEU A 504 9.05 4.40 -17.87
C LEU A 504 7.79 4.56 -17.01
N ALA A 505 7.96 4.63 -15.68
CA ALA A 505 6.85 4.86 -14.75
C ALA A 505 6.19 6.22 -14.98
N LEU A 506 6.98 7.28 -15.16
CA LEU A 506 6.48 8.61 -15.48
C LEU A 506 5.71 8.60 -16.79
N ALA A 507 6.24 7.90 -17.80
CA ALA A 507 5.53 7.74 -19.06
C ALA A 507 4.19 7.04 -18.88
N PHE A 508 4.12 5.99 -18.07
CA PHE A 508 2.86 5.33 -17.72
C PHE A 508 1.84 6.24 -17.04
N LEU A 509 2.29 7.16 -16.18
CA LEU A 509 1.41 8.06 -15.45
C LEU A 509 0.92 9.26 -16.27
N GLN A 510 1.67 9.66 -17.29
CA GLN A 510 1.43 10.87 -18.08
C GLN A 510 0.90 10.60 -19.49
N LEU A 511 1.16 9.42 -20.04
CA LEU A 511 0.66 9.07 -21.37
C LEU A 511 -0.87 8.95 -21.34
N THR A 512 -1.51 9.27 -22.45
CA THR A 512 -2.95 9.14 -22.64
C THR A 512 -3.18 8.28 -23.87
N LEU A 513 -3.92 7.16 -23.73
CA LEU A 513 -4.11 6.08 -24.74
C LEU A 513 -4.73 6.51 -26.09
N SER A 514 -4.93 7.81 -26.35
CA SER A 514 -5.64 8.30 -27.54
C SER A 514 -5.50 9.80 -27.80
N ALA A 515 -4.50 10.48 -27.21
CA ALA A 515 -4.23 11.88 -27.54
C ALA A 515 -3.61 12.00 -28.94
N ALA A 516 -4.45 12.15 -29.96
CA ALA A 516 -4.05 12.64 -31.27
C ALA A 516 -4.31 14.15 -31.32
N GLY A 517 -3.26 14.95 -31.12
CA GLY A 517 -3.31 16.41 -31.11
C GLY A 517 -3.71 17.03 -29.76
N ASN A 518 -3.42 18.33 -29.62
CA ASN A 518 -3.57 19.15 -28.39
C ASN A 518 -5.04 19.45 -28.01
N THR A 519 -5.92 18.44 -27.98
CA THR A 519 -7.32 18.59 -27.59
C THR A 519 -7.66 17.72 -26.40
N VAL A 520 -8.41 18.28 -25.44
CA VAL A 520 -8.92 17.55 -24.27
C VAL A 520 -9.69 16.32 -24.76
N HIS A 521 -9.30 15.15 -24.27
CA HIS A 521 -9.77 13.90 -24.83
C HIS A 521 -11.27 13.68 -24.59
N SER A 522 -12.00 13.26 -25.62
CA SER A 522 -13.46 13.01 -25.57
C SER A 522 -13.87 12.02 -24.47
N ARG A 523 -12.96 11.11 -24.10
CA ARG A 523 -13.14 10.17 -22.98
C ARG A 523 -13.19 10.85 -21.62
N HIS A 524 -12.30 11.82 -21.36
CA HIS A 524 -12.29 12.55 -20.08
C HIS A 524 -13.55 13.38 -19.97
N GLU A 525 -13.95 14.05 -21.06
CA GLU A 525 -15.21 14.79 -21.11
C GLU A 525 -16.42 13.88 -20.86
N GLY A 526 -16.47 12.69 -21.48
CA GLY A 526 -17.53 11.71 -21.25
C GLY A 526 -17.60 11.23 -19.80
N PHE A 527 -16.46 10.99 -19.16
CA PHE A 527 -16.37 10.66 -17.74
C PHE A 527 -16.93 11.78 -16.85
N TYR A 528 -16.47 13.02 -17.06
CA TYR A 528 -16.94 14.17 -16.29
C TYR A 528 -18.43 14.45 -16.48
N GLN A 529 -18.95 14.31 -17.70
CA GLN A 529 -20.37 14.46 -17.99
C GLN A 529 -21.21 13.38 -17.30
N ALA A 530 -20.76 12.11 -17.31
CA ALA A 530 -21.45 11.02 -16.62
C ALA A 530 -21.51 11.25 -15.11
N LEU A 531 -20.37 11.62 -14.50
CA LEU A 531 -20.29 11.90 -13.07
C LEU A 531 -21.14 13.12 -12.68
N PHE A 532 -21.00 14.24 -13.39
CA PHE A 532 -21.77 15.46 -13.11
C PHE A 532 -23.27 15.24 -13.30
N GLY A 533 -23.67 14.48 -14.32
CA GLY A 533 -25.06 14.14 -14.57
C GLY A 533 -25.73 13.41 -13.40
N LYS A 534 -24.96 12.64 -12.62
CA LYS A 534 -25.47 11.90 -11.44
C LYS A 534 -25.24 12.62 -10.11
N LEU A 535 -24.17 13.40 -9.98
CA LEU A 535 -23.82 14.11 -8.75
C LEU A 535 -23.43 15.58 -9.01
N PRO A 536 -24.42 16.46 -9.31
CA PRO A 536 -24.14 17.87 -9.61
C PRO A 536 -23.43 18.62 -8.47
N GLU A 537 -23.69 18.24 -7.22
CA GLU A 537 -23.05 18.85 -6.04
C GLU A 537 -21.53 18.69 -5.98
N ALA A 538 -20.98 17.73 -6.74
CA ALA A 538 -19.54 17.54 -6.87
C ALA A 538 -18.86 18.49 -7.88
N GLU A 539 -19.60 19.40 -8.52
CA GLU A 539 -19.08 20.32 -9.54
C GLU A 539 -17.77 21.03 -9.13
N PRO A 540 -17.60 21.59 -7.92
CA PRO A 540 -16.37 22.29 -7.58
C PRO A 540 -15.15 21.38 -7.50
N LEU A 541 -15.36 20.09 -7.18
CA LEU A 541 -14.34 19.04 -7.15
C LEU A 541 -13.98 18.62 -8.58
N VAL A 542 -14.98 18.19 -9.33
CA VAL A 542 -14.82 17.63 -10.68
C VAL A 542 -14.25 18.66 -11.64
N SER A 543 -14.68 19.92 -11.53
CA SER A 543 -14.14 21.03 -12.32
C SER A 543 -12.68 21.37 -11.97
N ALA A 544 -12.17 20.95 -10.81
CA ALA A 544 -10.75 21.10 -10.49
C ALA A 544 -9.91 20.03 -11.20
N MET A 545 -10.36 18.78 -11.23
CA MET A 545 -9.68 17.72 -12.02
C MET A 545 -9.74 18.03 -13.51
N ARG A 546 -10.91 18.39 -14.03
CA ARG A 546 -11.05 18.77 -15.45
C ARG A 546 -10.07 19.87 -15.88
N ARG A 547 -9.89 20.90 -15.03
CA ARG A 547 -8.94 22.00 -15.30
C ARG A 547 -7.47 21.54 -15.26
N HIS A 548 -7.16 20.52 -14.45
CA HIS A 548 -5.84 19.91 -14.44
C HIS A 548 -5.59 19.21 -15.79
N ASP A 549 -6.49 18.33 -16.22
CA ASP A 549 -6.35 17.64 -17.52
C ASP A 549 -6.29 18.60 -18.73
N GLU A 550 -7.05 19.70 -18.66
CA GLU A 550 -7.00 20.79 -19.63
C GLU A 550 -5.62 21.47 -19.68
N GLU A 551 -5.00 21.68 -18.52
CA GLU A 551 -3.66 22.26 -18.42
C GLU A 551 -2.58 21.29 -18.92
N ASP A 552 -2.64 20.01 -18.53
CA ASP A 552 -1.71 18.97 -19.02
C ASP A 552 -1.76 18.84 -20.54
N THR A 553 -2.96 18.89 -21.11
CA THR A 553 -3.16 18.90 -22.56
C THR A 553 -2.54 20.16 -23.19
N ARG A 554 -2.69 21.32 -22.55
CA ARG A 554 -2.13 22.59 -23.03
C ARG A 554 -0.60 22.60 -22.98
N LEU A 555 -0.02 21.96 -21.98
CA LEU A 555 1.43 21.83 -21.80
C LEU A 555 2.03 20.76 -22.73
N GLY A 556 1.22 19.80 -23.19
CA GLY A 556 1.65 18.79 -24.16
C GLY A 556 2.32 17.59 -23.50
N HIS A 557 1.92 17.21 -22.28
CA HIS A 557 2.56 16.12 -21.52
C HIS A 557 2.62 14.79 -22.29
N GLY A 558 1.65 14.52 -23.17
CA GLY A 558 1.67 13.34 -24.04
C GLY A 558 2.82 13.35 -25.05
N ASP A 559 3.17 14.50 -25.62
CA ASP A 559 4.30 14.64 -26.54
C ASP A 559 5.64 14.62 -25.79
N ASP A 560 5.69 15.27 -24.62
CA ASP A 560 6.88 15.28 -23.75
C ASP A 560 7.23 13.87 -23.26
N THR A 561 6.22 13.06 -22.95
CA THR A 561 6.40 11.67 -22.55
C THR A 561 6.97 10.82 -23.69
N ARG A 562 6.48 11.01 -24.93
CA ARG A 562 7.03 10.31 -26.09
C ARG A 562 8.47 10.74 -26.38
N GLU A 563 8.76 12.03 -26.25
CA GLU A 563 10.13 12.53 -26.36
C GLU A 563 11.04 11.91 -25.29
N LEU A 564 10.56 11.78 -24.05
CA LEU A 564 11.30 11.12 -22.98
C LEU A 564 11.62 9.66 -23.31
N LEU A 565 10.64 8.89 -23.80
CA LEU A 565 10.82 7.50 -24.23
C LEU A 565 11.78 7.39 -25.42
N ARG A 566 11.67 8.29 -26.40
CA ARG A 566 12.56 8.37 -27.55
C ARG A 566 14.00 8.65 -27.11
N LEU A 567 14.21 9.62 -26.22
CA LEU A 567 15.52 9.95 -25.67
C LEU A 567 16.10 8.79 -24.88
N LEU A 568 15.28 8.10 -24.08
CA LEU A 568 15.69 6.92 -23.33
C LEU A 568 16.17 5.80 -24.28
N ALA A 569 15.33 5.40 -25.24
CA ALA A 569 15.64 4.35 -26.22
C ALA A 569 16.85 4.68 -27.11
N ALA A 570 17.00 5.93 -27.54
CA ALA A 570 18.07 6.34 -28.44
C ALA A 570 19.44 6.45 -27.76
N ARG A 571 19.48 6.56 -26.42
CA ARG A 571 20.69 6.92 -25.68
C ARG A 571 21.11 5.88 -24.66
N HIS A 572 20.20 5.00 -24.25
CA HIS A 572 20.43 4.01 -23.20
C HIS A 572 19.81 2.67 -23.57
N GLU A 573 20.42 1.60 -23.03
CA GLU A 573 19.83 0.27 -23.05
C GLU A 573 18.96 0.11 -21.80
N VAL A 574 17.64 0.04 -21.98
CA VAL A 574 16.72 -0.26 -20.88
C VAL A 574 16.81 -1.75 -20.57
N THR A 575 17.17 -2.07 -19.34
CA THR A 575 17.35 -3.46 -18.90
C THR A 575 16.05 -4.09 -18.43
N ARG A 576 16.01 -5.43 -18.36
CA ARG A 576 14.87 -6.16 -17.78
C ARG A 576 14.60 -5.73 -16.35
N ASP A 577 15.65 -5.50 -15.58
CA ASP A 577 15.53 -5.12 -14.17
C ASP A 577 14.89 -3.74 -14.03
N SER A 578 15.28 -2.78 -14.88
CA SER A 578 14.65 -1.45 -14.93
C SER A 578 13.18 -1.53 -15.35
N VAL A 579 12.85 -2.39 -16.32
CA VAL A 579 11.45 -2.61 -16.69
C VAL A 579 10.66 -3.27 -15.57
N ALA A 580 11.23 -4.26 -14.88
CA ALA A 580 10.60 -4.95 -13.75
C ALA A 580 10.33 -4.01 -12.57
N ALA A 581 11.30 -3.13 -12.27
CA ALA A 581 11.15 -2.08 -11.26
C ALA A 581 10.06 -1.07 -11.66
N ALA A 582 10.02 -0.64 -12.92
CA ALA A 582 8.97 0.25 -13.42
C ALA A 582 7.58 -0.40 -13.41
N ALA A 583 7.50 -1.70 -13.72
CA ALA A 583 6.26 -2.48 -13.78
C ALA A 583 5.57 -2.65 -12.41
N LEU A 584 6.25 -2.32 -11.32
CA LEU A 584 5.62 -2.23 -9.99
C LEU A 584 4.63 -1.05 -9.92
N VAL A 585 4.90 0.05 -10.63
CA VAL A 585 4.10 1.27 -10.56
C VAL A 585 2.64 1.06 -11.01
N PRO A 586 2.33 0.32 -12.09
CA PRO A 586 0.96 -0.05 -12.43
C PRO A 586 0.21 -0.78 -11.30
N GLN A 587 0.86 -1.71 -10.58
CA GLN A 587 0.23 -2.38 -9.43
C GLN A 587 -0.05 -1.40 -8.30
N LEU A 588 0.89 -0.51 -7.99
CA LEU A 588 0.70 0.49 -6.94
C LEU A 588 -0.31 1.58 -7.34
N ALA A 589 -0.44 1.88 -8.63
CA ALA A 589 -1.52 2.72 -9.16
C ALA A 589 -2.89 2.03 -8.98
N TRP A 590 -2.98 0.72 -9.21
CA TRP A 590 -4.15 -0.07 -8.83
C TRP A 590 -4.44 0.04 -7.32
N SER A 591 -3.43 -0.15 -6.46
CA SER A 591 -3.59 0.00 -5.00
C SER A 591 -4.05 1.40 -4.59
N PHE A 592 -3.54 2.46 -5.23
CA PHE A 592 -3.98 3.84 -5.01
C PHE A 592 -5.49 3.98 -5.27
N LEU A 593 -5.97 3.51 -6.43
CA LEU A 593 -7.38 3.58 -6.81
C LEU A 593 -8.25 2.67 -5.92
N ASP A 594 -7.76 1.49 -5.57
CA ASP A 594 -8.46 0.56 -4.67
C ASP A 594 -8.57 1.14 -3.26
N GLY A 595 -7.51 1.77 -2.73
CA GLY A 595 -7.56 2.46 -1.43
C GLY A 595 -8.64 3.53 -1.38
N VAL A 596 -8.73 4.36 -2.43
CA VAL A 596 -9.79 5.37 -2.55
C VAL A 596 -11.17 4.70 -2.51
N LEU A 597 -11.36 3.65 -3.31
CA LEU A 597 -12.64 2.93 -3.39
C LEU A 597 -13.02 2.27 -2.06
N GLN A 598 -12.12 1.48 -1.47
CA GLN A 598 -12.39 0.70 -0.27
C GLN A 598 -12.58 1.60 0.97
N HIS A 599 -11.85 2.71 1.05
CA HIS A 599 -11.95 3.62 2.20
C HIS A 599 -13.15 4.56 2.10
N TYR A 600 -13.29 5.29 1.00
CA TYR A 600 -14.28 6.37 0.90
C TYR A 600 -15.71 5.88 0.57
N ARG A 601 -15.91 4.59 0.27
CA ARG A 601 -17.26 4.00 0.24
C ARG A 601 -17.98 4.05 1.59
N HIS A 602 -17.25 4.25 2.70
CA HIS A 602 -17.80 4.36 4.06
C HIS A 602 -18.35 5.75 4.41
N GLY A 603 -18.50 6.64 3.43
CA GLY A 603 -19.20 7.92 3.60
C GLY A 603 -18.40 8.97 4.38
N GLU A 604 -19.08 9.88 5.07
CA GLU A 604 -18.46 11.02 5.78
C GLU A 604 -17.47 10.60 6.87
N ALA A 605 -17.67 9.43 7.50
CA ALA A 605 -16.72 8.93 8.50
C ALA A 605 -15.34 8.65 7.90
N ALA A 606 -15.27 8.28 6.61
CA ALA A 606 -14.00 8.05 5.91
C ALA A 606 -13.17 9.33 5.84
N VAL A 607 -13.86 10.46 5.67
CA VAL A 607 -13.27 11.79 5.66
C VAL A 607 -12.78 12.18 7.05
N LEU A 608 -13.58 11.92 8.09
CA LEU A 608 -13.22 12.20 9.47
C LEU A 608 -12.00 11.40 9.94
N GLN A 609 -11.87 10.15 9.49
CA GLN A 609 -10.72 9.31 9.82
C GLN A 609 -9.39 9.97 9.43
N ARG A 610 -9.39 10.86 8.41
CA ARG A 610 -8.18 11.54 7.95
C ARG A 610 -7.69 12.64 8.90
N VAL A 611 -8.36 12.93 10.02
CA VAL A 611 -7.82 13.79 11.07
C VAL A 611 -6.53 13.16 11.62
N GLY A 612 -5.52 13.99 11.88
CA GLY A 612 -4.22 13.55 12.36
C GLY A 612 -3.65 14.38 13.52
N TRP A 613 -2.40 14.08 13.82
CA TRP A 613 -1.52 14.88 14.64
C TRP A 613 -0.95 16.04 13.85
N HIS A 614 -0.85 17.19 14.49
CA HIS A 614 -0.34 18.42 13.88
C HIS A 614 0.39 19.27 14.93
N VAL A 615 1.13 20.27 14.46
CA VAL A 615 1.67 21.35 15.29
C VAL A 615 0.82 22.61 15.13
N ASP A 616 0.78 23.42 16.18
CA ASP A 616 0.15 24.73 16.13
C ASP A 616 1.06 25.68 15.32
N GLY A 617 0.46 26.42 14.39
CA GLY A 617 1.17 27.37 13.52
C GLY A 617 1.23 28.78 14.05
#